data_AF-A0A0G1D7F2-F1
#
_entry.id   AF-A0A0G1D7F2-F1
#
_cell.length_a   1.000
_cell.length_b   1.000
_cell.length_c   1.000
_cell.angle_alpha   90.00
_cell.angle_beta   90.00
_cell.angle_gamma   90.00
#
_symmetry.space_group_name_H-M   'P 1'
#
loop_
_entity.id
_entity.type
_entity.pdbx_description
1 polymer ?
#
loop_
_entity_poly.entity_id
_entity_poly.type
_entity_poly.pdbx_seq_one_letter_code
_entity_poly.pdbx_strand_id
1 'polypeptide(L)'
;MTEIRYTPEFKKRYSELPFLIQQKAERRERLFRQNPFHPLLETEKLKPKEKEYWSFRIDRHYRILFRFQNGDKIVLLTCGHHNWIYRYITTH
;
A
#
# COMPACT_ATOMS: atom_id res chain seq x y z
N MET A 1 -15.96 -5.71 -8.95
CA MET A 1 -15.59 -5.69 -7.52
C MET A 1 -14.11 -5.97 -7.44
N THR A 2 -13.31 -5.04 -6.93
CA THR A 2 -11.85 -5.13 -7.00
C THR A 2 -11.32 -6.27 -6.13
N GLU A 3 -10.61 -7.21 -6.74
CA GLU A 3 -9.98 -8.33 -6.03
C GLU A 3 -8.65 -7.84 -5.43
N ILE A 4 -8.52 -7.85 -4.10
CA ILE A 4 -7.28 -7.48 -3.40
C ILE A 4 -6.57 -8.74 -2.94
N ARG A 5 -5.30 -8.90 -3.34
CA ARG A 5 -4.40 -9.94 -2.85
C ARG A 5 -3.30 -9.34 -1.98
N TYR A 6 -2.92 -10.05 -0.92
CA TYR A 6 -1.85 -9.67 -0.02
C TYR A 6 -0.67 -10.63 -0.21
N THR A 7 0.52 -10.10 -0.48
CA THR A 7 1.74 -10.91 -0.57
C THR A 7 2.12 -11.46 0.82
N PRO A 8 2.94 -12.52 0.90
CA PRO A 8 3.51 -12.96 2.17
C PRO A 8 4.31 -11.85 2.88
N GLU A 9 5.06 -11.06 2.11
CA GLU A 9 5.80 -9.90 2.61
C GLU A 9 4.87 -8.87 3.25
N PHE A 10 3.76 -8.53 2.59
CA PHE A 10 2.76 -7.63 3.18
C PHE A 10 2.24 -8.15 4.51
N LYS A 11 1.84 -9.42 4.58
CA LYS A 11 1.30 -10.03 5.80
C LYS A 11 2.31 -9.96 6.95
N LYS A 12 3.57 -10.29 6.66
CA LYS A 12 4.67 -10.22 7.64
C LYS A 12 4.85 -8.78 8.14
N ARG A 13 5.06 -7.83 7.23
CA ARG A 13 5.32 -6.42 7.59
C ARG A 13 4.13 -5.77 8.30
N TYR A 14 2.92 -6.13 7.92
CA TYR A 14 1.70 -5.69 8.60
C TYR A 14 1.67 -6.16 10.05
N SER A 15 2.01 -7.43 10.32
CA SER A 15 2.04 -7.97 11.68
C SER A 15 3.10 -7.31 12.57
N GLU A 16 4.17 -6.77 11.97
CA GLU A 16 5.23 -6.02 12.66
C GLU A 16 4.85 -4.56 12.95
N LEU A 17 3.78 -4.03 12.36
CA LEU A 17 3.35 -2.65 12.61
C LEU A 17 2.85 -2.49 14.06
N PRO A 18 3.04 -1.30 14.68
CA PRO A 18 2.38 -1.00 15.94
C PRO A 18 0.87 -1.18 15.83
N PHE A 19 0.23 -1.72 16.87
CA PHE A 19 -1.20 -2.05 16.87
C PHE A 19 -2.11 -0.89 16.41
N LEU A 20 -1.81 0.34 16.85
CA LEU A 20 -2.56 1.52 16.43
C LEU A 20 -2.42 1.82 14.93
N ILE A 21 -1.27 1.50 14.32
CA ILE A 21 -1.05 1.67 12.88
C ILE A 21 -1.78 0.58 12.10
N GLN A 22 -1.84 -0.65 12.61
CA GLN A 22 -2.65 -1.73 12.01
C GLN A 22 -4.13 -1.30 11.90
N GLN A 23 -4.73 -0.80 12.99
CA GLN A 23 -6.12 -0.31 12.96
C GLN A 23 -6.33 0.83 11.95
N LYS A 24 -5.38 1.76 11.83
CA LYS A 24 -5.45 2.81 10.81
C LYS A 24 -5.37 2.22 9.41
N ALA A 25 -4.48 1.26 9.18
CA ALA A 25 -4.31 0.60 7.90
C ALA A 25 -5.60 -0.11 7.46
N GLU A 26 -6.29 -0.82 8.35
CA GLU A 26 -7.59 -1.45 8.05
C GLU A 26 -8.64 -0.42 7.64
N ARG A 27 -8.72 0.72 8.33
CA ARG A 27 -9.66 1.81 7.98
C ARG A 27 -9.36 2.37 6.60
N ARG A 28 -8.09 2.62 6.30
CA ARG A 28 -7.65 3.13 4.99
C ARG A 28 -7.88 2.10 3.89
N GLU A 29 -7.65 0.83 4.18
CA GLU A 29 -7.80 -0.25 3.21
C GLU A 29 -9.28 -0.57 2.92
N ARG A 30 -10.20 -0.30 3.86
CA ARG A 30 -11.65 -0.24 3.57
C ARG A 30 -12.02 0.88 2.59
N LEU A 31 -11.47 2.09 2.75
CA LEU A 31 -11.66 3.18 1.77
C LEU A 31 -11.06 2.82 0.42
N PHE A 32 -9.88 2.22 0.42
CA PHE A 32 -9.17 1.80 -0.79
C PHE A 32 -9.97 0.78 -1.62
N ARG A 33 -10.68 -0.16 -0.98
CA ARG A 33 -11.59 -1.09 -1.70
C ARG A 33 -12.75 -0.40 -2.40
N GLN A 34 -13.21 0.74 -1.90
CA GLN A 34 -14.30 1.50 -2.51
C GLN A 34 -13.77 2.36 -3.67
N ASN A 35 -12.64 3.04 -3.45
CA ASN A 35 -11.97 3.84 -4.45
C ASN A 35 -10.46 3.89 -4.13
N PRO A 36 -9.60 3.25 -4.95
CA PRO A 36 -8.15 3.29 -4.77
C PRO A 36 -7.54 4.70 -4.80
N PHE A 37 -8.25 5.66 -5.37
CA PHE A 37 -7.86 7.07 -5.49
C PHE A 37 -8.69 8.00 -4.61
N HIS A 38 -9.33 7.46 -3.56
CA HIS A 38 -10.06 8.28 -2.60
C HIS A 38 -9.14 9.39 -2.03
N PRO A 39 -9.55 10.67 -1.97
CA PRO A 39 -8.68 11.78 -1.62
C PRO A 39 -7.92 11.61 -0.28
N LEU A 40 -8.59 11.02 0.71
CA LEU A 40 -8.00 10.73 2.02
C LEU A 40 -6.88 9.67 2.03
N LEU A 41 -6.72 8.93 0.94
CA LEU A 41 -5.64 7.95 0.78
C LEU A 41 -4.36 8.61 0.29
N GLU A 42 -4.46 9.77 -0.35
CA GLU A 42 -3.34 10.48 -0.99
C GLU A 42 -2.50 9.50 -1.84
N THR A 43 -3.19 8.72 -2.67
CA THR A 43 -2.59 7.69 -3.52
C THR A 43 -1.68 8.32 -4.57
N GLU A 44 -0.45 7.83 -4.65
CA GLU A 44 0.58 8.35 -5.56
C GLU A 44 1.26 7.23 -6.36
N LYS A 45 1.54 7.50 -7.64
CA LYS A 45 2.43 6.64 -8.45
C LYS A 45 3.88 6.99 -8.10
N LEU A 46 4.63 6.00 -7.66
CA LEU A 46 6.02 6.17 -7.27
C LEU A 46 6.95 6.09 -8.48
N LYS A 47 8.11 6.73 -8.34
CA LYS A 47 9.19 6.63 -9.33
C LYS A 47 10.08 5.40 -9.04
N PRO A 48 10.65 4.77 -10.07
CA PRO A 48 10.51 5.14 -11.47
C PRO A 48 9.23 4.52 -12.09
N LYS A 49 8.62 5.21 -13.06
CA LYS A 49 7.22 4.96 -13.48
C LYS A 49 7.02 3.61 -14.15
N GLU A 50 8.05 3.08 -14.78
CA GLU A 50 8.11 1.78 -15.45
C GLU A 50 7.95 0.60 -14.49
N LYS A 51 8.28 0.78 -13.20
CA LYS A 51 8.04 -0.25 -12.18
C LYS A 51 6.59 -0.30 -11.71
N GLU A 52 5.78 0.67 -12.11
CA GLU A 52 4.34 0.75 -11.82
C GLU A 52 3.98 0.62 -10.34
N TYR A 53 4.88 1.03 -9.45
CA TYR A 53 4.60 1.05 -8.03
C TYR A 53 3.67 2.20 -7.67
N TRP A 54 2.72 1.91 -6.79
CA TRP A 54 1.82 2.89 -6.20
C TRP A 54 1.89 2.79 -4.69
N SER A 55 1.59 3.89 -4.00
CA SER A 55 1.39 3.84 -2.57
C SER A 55 0.23 4.70 -2.12
N PHE A 56 -0.35 4.34 -0.98
CA PHE A 56 -1.30 5.20 -0.28
C PHE A 56 -0.96 5.32 1.21
N ARG A 57 -1.46 6.38 1.84
CA ARG A 57 -1.19 6.71 3.24
C ARG A 57 -2.01 5.86 4.20
N ILE A 58 -1.32 5.27 5.16
CA ILE A 58 -1.95 4.82 6.42
C ILE A 58 -2.16 6.05 7.30
N ASP A 59 -1.08 6.80 7.51
CA ASP A 59 -1.05 8.12 8.17
C ASP A 59 0.11 8.97 7.62
N ARG A 60 0.55 10.00 8.36
CA ARG A 60 1.68 10.85 7.96
C ARG A 60 2.95 10.04 7.69
N HIS A 61 3.23 9.02 8.49
CA HIS A 61 4.50 8.31 8.51
C HIS A 61 4.45 6.97 7.76
N TYR A 62 3.31 6.28 7.74
CA TYR A 62 3.21 4.93 7.19
C TYR A 62 2.48 4.88 5.85
N ARG A 63 2.89 3.96 4.98
CA ARG A 63 2.32 3.72 3.64
C ARG A 63 2.07 2.23 3.42
N ILE A 64 1.12 1.94 2.54
CA ILE A 64 0.98 0.64 1.87
C ILE A 64 1.47 0.79 0.44
N LEU A 65 2.36 -0.11 0.02
CA LEU A 65 2.83 -0.22 -1.36
C LEU A 65 2.00 -1.26 -2.10
N PHE A 66 1.57 -0.95 -3.32
CA PHE A 66 0.77 -1.85 -4.13
C PHE A 66 1.06 -1.69 -5.62
N ARG A 67 0.52 -2.61 -6.42
CA ARG A 67 0.48 -2.55 -7.88
C ARG A 67 -0.90 -2.90 -8.37
N PHE A 68 -1.32 -2.25 -9.45
CA PHE A 68 -2.42 -2.75 -10.29
C PHE A 68 -1.90 -3.93 -11.11
N GLN A 69 -2.74 -4.96 -11.27
CA GLN A 69 -2.51 -6.06 -12.20
C GLN A 69 -3.60 -6.03 -13.27
N ASN A 70 -3.41 -6.79 -14.36
CA ASN A 70 -4.39 -6.89 -15.43
C ASN A 70 -5.80 -7.23 -14.88
N GLY A 71 -6.81 -6.51 -15.36
CA GLY A 71 -8.19 -6.57 -14.86
C GLY A 71 -8.42 -5.70 -13.61
N ASP A 72 -9.43 -6.04 -12.81
CA ASP A 72 -9.79 -5.34 -11.56
C ASP A 72 -9.00 -5.87 -10.34
N LYS A 73 -7.73 -6.24 -10.52
CA LYS A 73 -6.91 -6.88 -9.48
C LYS A 73 -5.86 -5.94 -8.92
N ILE A 74 -5.75 -5.94 -7.60
CA ILE A 74 -4.73 -5.16 -6.88
C ILE A 74 -3.93 -6.09 -5.97
N VAL A 75 -2.61 -5.92 -5.98
CA VAL A 75 -1.72 -6.65 -5.07
C VAL A 75 -1.09 -5.67 -4.09
N LEU A 76 -1.38 -5.83 -2.80
CA LEU A 76 -0.67 -5.13 -1.74
C LEU A 76 0.65 -5.87 -1.48
N LEU A 77 1.76 -5.17 -1.74
CA LEU A 77 3.09 -5.74 -1.81
C LEU A 77 3.82 -5.71 -0.46
N THR A 78 3.73 -4.59 0.24
CA THR A 78 4.34 -4.38 1.57
C THR A 78 3.74 -3.16 2.25
N CYS A 79 4.08 -2.93 3.52
CA CYS A 79 3.71 -1.73 4.26
C CYS A 79 4.82 -1.32 5.24
N GLY A 80 4.84 -0.05 5.63
CA GLY A 80 5.87 0.45 6.54
C GLY A 80 6.05 1.97 6.50
N HIS A 81 7.07 2.46 7.19
CA HIS A 81 7.42 3.88 7.21
C HIS A 81 7.83 4.35 5.81
N HIS A 82 7.41 5.55 5.38
CA HIS A 82 7.65 6.06 4.03
C HIS A 82 9.14 6.05 3.62
N ASN A 83 10.05 6.43 4.52
CA ASN A 83 11.50 6.36 4.26
C ASN A 83 12.00 4.94 3.93
N TRP A 84 11.37 3.90 4.48
CA TRP A 84 11.72 2.53 4.15
C TRP A 84 11.08 2.09 2.83
N ILE A 85 9.84 2.48 2.57
CA ILE A 85 9.13 2.19 1.31
C ILE A 85 9.88 2.76 0.10
N TYR A 86 10.40 3.99 0.20
CA TYR A 86 11.17 4.59 -0.89
C TYR A 86 12.52 3.89 -1.13
N ARG A 87 13.12 3.24 -0.12
CA ARG A 87 14.31 2.40 -0.30
C ARG A 87 13.97 0.99 -0.82
N TYR A 88 12.78 0.49 -0.48
CA TYR A 88 12.31 -0.82 -0.95
C TYR A 88 12.14 -0.84 -2.47
N ILE A 89 11.51 0.19 -3.05
CA ILE A 89 11.25 0.27 -4.51
C ILE A 89 12.52 0.45 -5.35
N THR A 90 13.60 1.00 -4.77
CA THR A 90 14.88 1.13 -5.47
C THR A 90 15.66 -0.18 -5.50
N THR A 91 15.40 -1.07 -4.53
CA THR A 91 16.09 -2.36 -4.40
C THR A 91 15.34 -3.52 -5.04
N HIS A 92 14.04 -3.36 -5.33
CA HIS A 92 13.15 -4.35 -5.94
C HIS A 92 12.41 -3.73 -7.13
#